data_AF-A0A353Z434-F1
#
_entry.id   AF-A0A353Z434-F1
#
_cell.length_a   1.000
_cell.length_b   1.000
_cell.length_c   1.000
_cell.angle_alpha   90.00
_cell.angle_beta   90.00
_cell.angle_gamma   90.00
#
_symmetry.space_group_name_H-M   'P 1'
#
loop_
_entity.id
_entity.type
_entity.pdbx_description
1 polymer ?
#
loop_
_entity_poly.entity_id
_entity_poly.type
_entity_poly.pdbx_seq_one_letter_code
_entity_poly.pdbx_strand_id
1 'polypeptide(L)'
;MIDRLQIEKLSELSTGSEGVIVKIKGHGAFRKRITEMGFVKGKLVKVIKNAPLKDPVEYEVMGYNVSLRRSEANLLEVIPIEYAGKFNNRSFLGTIDNEKVKGTIREKSQTINVAYVGNPNSGKTTLFNYASGSKERVGNYSGVTIEAKEAKFKQKGYTFLISDLPGTYSITEYTPEELYVRKHIFDNKPDVVVNVIDSTNLERNLFLTTQLIDMNIKVVIALNMYDELLKRDNKLDYEALGKMLGIPIVPTVAAKGKGINTLLEKIIDVYEDRDPVVRHIHINYGEDIEHAIRRIQEQIKKTPAVTDQFSSRYLAIKLLENDIASRNRLNNSSNKEEIIETAEKYIHRLEKEYNEKSETIIADAKYGFIAGALKETLTSGVTQRRKKSQQIDKYLTHKIFGFPIFIFFMWLMFQSTFTLGGYPM
;
A
#
# COMPACT_ATOMS: atom_id res chain seq x y z
N MET A 1 -33.59 8.09 13.91
CA MET A 1 -33.26 8.04 12.47
C MET A 1 -32.46 9.27 12.03
N ILE A 2 -31.51 9.76 12.83
CA ILE A 2 -30.76 10.99 12.53
C ILE A 2 -29.36 10.79 13.11
N ASP A 3 -28.36 10.47 12.26
CA ASP A 3 -26.93 10.59 12.65
C ASP A 3 -25.95 10.42 11.47
N ARG A 4 -26.19 11.10 10.35
CA ARG A 4 -25.16 11.23 9.31
C ARG A 4 -25.09 12.68 8.85
N LEU A 5 -24.21 13.46 9.48
CA LEU A 5 -23.50 14.51 8.76
C LEU A 5 -22.90 13.85 7.51
N GLN A 6 -23.33 14.20 6.31
CA GLN A 6 -22.83 13.58 5.09
C GLN A 6 -21.43 14.14 4.81
N ILE A 7 -20.45 13.26 4.60
CA ILE A 7 -19.16 13.71 4.05
C ILE A 7 -19.40 13.87 2.55
N GLU A 8 -19.02 15.02 2.03
CA GLU A 8 -19.12 15.37 0.61
C GLU A 8 -17.72 15.72 0.10
N LYS A 9 -17.51 15.64 -1.21
CA LYS A 9 -16.30 16.20 -1.81
C LYS A 9 -16.41 17.72 -1.84
N LEU A 10 -15.29 18.42 -1.73
CA LEU A 10 -15.27 19.88 -1.83
C LEU A 10 -15.82 20.39 -3.18
N SER A 11 -15.65 19.60 -4.24
CA SER A 11 -16.19 19.84 -5.59
C SER A 11 -17.71 19.67 -5.70
N GLU A 12 -18.36 19.07 -4.71
CA GLU A 12 -19.80 18.81 -4.66
C GLU A 12 -20.55 19.91 -3.89
N LEU A 13 -19.83 20.76 -3.14
CA LEU A 13 -20.43 21.92 -2.47
C LEU A 13 -21.00 22.94 -3.47
N SER A 14 -22.16 23.48 -3.14
CA SER A 14 -22.82 24.53 -3.91
C SER A 14 -22.09 25.88 -3.77
N THR A 15 -22.19 26.74 -4.79
CA THR A 15 -21.65 28.10 -4.68
C THR A 15 -22.26 28.84 -3.49
N GLY A 16 -21.43 29.46 -2.66
CA GLY A 16 -21.83 30.20 -1.46
C GLY A 16 -21.92 29.35 -0.19
N SER A 17 -21.87 28.02 -0.28
CA SER A 17 -21.87 27.17 0.92
C SER A 17 -20.47 26.99 1.50
N GLU A 18 -20.44 26.62 2.78
CA GLU A 18 -19.24 26.47 3.59
C GLU A 18 -19.14 25.03 4.11
N GLY A 19 -17.90 24.55 4.24
CA GLY A 19 -17.61 23.24 4.79
C GLY A 19 -16.37 23.25 5.66
N VAL A 20 -16.27 22.29 6.57
CA VAL A 20 -15.05 22.03 7.35
C VAL A 20 -14.29 20.90 6.67
N ILE A 21 -13.02 21.15 6.35
CA ILE A 21 -12.13 20.14 5.75
C ILE A 21 -11.89 19.02 6.78
N VAL A 22 -12.28 17.80 6.44
CA VAL A 22 -12.06 16.63 7.31
C VAL A 22 -10.97 15.71 6.79
N LYS A 23 -10.74 15.69 5.47
CA LYS A 23 -9.74 14.82 4.85
C LYS A 23 -9.18 15.42 3.57
N ILE A 24 -7.90 15.17 3.33
CA ILE A 24 -7.21 15.49 2.07
C ILE A 24 -6.72 14.15 1.50
N LYS A 25 -7.44 13.64 0.51
CA LYS A 25 -7.04 12.49 -0.31
C LYS A 25 -5.95 12.91 -1.29
N GLY A 26 -5.17 11.97 -1.79
CA GLY A 26 -3.99 12.25 -2.63
C GLY A 26 -2.68 12.27 -1.85
N HIS A 27 -1.57 12.22 -2.57
CA HIS A 27 -0.26 11.86 -2.00
C HIS A 27 0.87 12.77 -2.48
N GLY A 28 2.00 12.72 -1.77
CA GLY A 28 3.23 13.42 -2.14
C GLY A 28 3.07 14.93 -2.38
N ALA A 29 3.51 15.37 -3.56
CA ALA A 29 3.57 16.78 -3.93
C ALA A 29 2.20 17.47 -3.93
N PHE A 30 1.13 16.77 -4.33
CA PHE A 30 -0.23 17.32 -4.32
C PHE A 30 -0.65 17.72 -2.90
N ARG A 31 -0.56 16.78 -1.95
CA ARG A 31 -0.98 17.00 -0.56
C ARG A 31 -0.15 18.09 0.11
N LYS A 32 1.17 18.13 -0.14
CA LYS A 32 2.06 19.18 0.34
C LYS A 32 1.60 20.57 -0.15
N ARG A 33 1.43 20.74 -1.47
CA ARG A 33 0.97 21.99 -2.09
C ARG A 33 -0.40 22.43 -1.56
N ILE A 34 -1.36 21.52 -1.46
CA ILE A 34 -2.71 21.81 -0.94
C ILE A 34 -2.68 22.28 0.51
N THR A 35 -1.84 21.64 1.33
CA THR A 35 -1.65 22.03 2.74
C THR A 35 -0.97 23.40 2.85
N GLU A 36 0.06 23.67 2.03
CA GLU A 36 0.74 24.98 1.95
C GLU A 36 -0.21 26.09 1.47
N MET A 37 -1.20 25.76 0.63
CA MET A 37 -2.28 26.66 0.22
C MET A 37 -3.37 26.85 1.28
N GLY A 38 -3.22 26.33 2.51
CA GLY A 38 -4.12 26.59 3.63
C GLY A 38 -5.31 25.63 3.75
N PHE A 39 -5.45 24.67 2.84
CA PHE A 39 -6.44 23.60 2.95
C PHE A 39 -5.94 22.57 3.96
N VAL A 40 -6.17 22.84 5.24
CA VAL A 40 -5.75 21.98 6.35
C VAL A 40 -6.97 21.41 7.06
N LYS A 41 -6.85 20.16 7.53
CA LYS A 41 -7.90 19.49 8.31
C LYS A 41 -8.34 20.34 9.50
N GLY A 42 -9.66 20.48 9.68
CA GLY A 42 -10.31 21.30 10.69
C GLY A 42 -10.49 22.78 10.30
N LYS A 43 -9.97 23.23 9.14
CA LYS A 43 -10.20 24.59 8.64
C LYS A 43 -11.51 24.69 7.86
N LEU A 44 -12.11 25.88 7.94
CA LEU A 44 -13.27 26.27 7.15
C LEU A 44 -12.83 26.61 5.72
N VAL A 45 -13.66 26.20 4.76
CA VAL A 45 -13.53 26.54 3.35
C VAL A 45 -14.90 26.94 2.81
N LYS A 46 -14.93 28.01 2.02
CA LYS A 46 -16.14 28.54 1.39
C LYS A 46 -16.03 28.48 -0.12
N VAL A 47 -17.09 28.06 -0.80
CA VAL A 47 -17.15 28.11 -2.27
C VAL A 47 -17.55 29.51 -2.71
N ILE A 48 -16.66 30.23 -3.39
CA ILE A 48 -16.93 31.62 -3.82
C ILE A 48 -17.64 31.62 -5.16
N LYS A 49 -17.04 31.03 -6.19
CA LYS A 49 -17.64 30.96 -7.53
C LYS A 49 -17.04 29.85 -8.38
N ASN A 50 -17.86 29.33 -9.28
CA ASN A 50 -17.42 28.44 -10.34
C ASN A 50 -17.00 29.29 -11.55
N ALA A 51 -15.90 28.93 -12.23
CA ALA A 51 -15.59 29.50 -13.55
C ALA A 51 -16.72 29.20 -14.56
N PRO A 52 -16.83 29.93 -15.68
CA PRO A 52 -17.90 29.75 -16.67
C PRO A 52 -18.07 28.31 -17.19
N LEU A 53 -16.98 27.53 -17.22
CA LEU A 53 -16.95 26.12 -17.61
C LEU A 53 -16.97 25.14 -16.42
N LYS A 54 -17.29 25.62 -15.21
CA LYS A 54 -17.31 24.87 -13.93
C LYS A 54 -15.98 24.26 -13.49
N ASP A 55 -14.87 24.71 -14.07
CA ASP A 55 -13.49 24.39 -13.71
C ASP A 55 -12.56 25.54 -14.19
N PRO A 56 -11.67 26.12 -13.34
CA PRO A 56 -11.49 25.87 -11.91
C PRO A 56 -12.61 26.48 -11.03
N VAL A 57 -12.63 26.09 -9.76
CA VAL A 57 -13.54 26.62 -8.73
C VAL A 57 -12.74 27.46 -7.74
N GLU A 58 -13.24 28.66 -7.43
CA GLU A 58 -12.62 29.58 -6.47
C GLU A 58 -13.18 29.34 -5.07
N TYR A 59 -12.27 29.16 -4.11
CA TYR A 59 -12.57 28.90 -2.71
C TYR A 59 -11.91 29.96 -1.83
N GLU A 60 -12.56 30.34 -0.73
CA GLU A 60 -11.95 31.14 0.33
C GLU A 60 -11.52 30.21 1.46
N VAL A 61 -10.24 30.29 1.83
CA VAL A 61 -9.63 29.50 2.91
C VAL A 61 -8.69 30.40 3.70
N MET A 62 -8.78 30.36 5.04
CA MET A 62 -7.95 31.19 5.92
C MET A 62 -7.91 32.70 5.57
N GLY A 63 -8.99 33.24 5.03
CA GLY A 63 -9.15 34.67 4.72
C GLY A 63 -8.55 35.13 3.37
N TYR A 64 -8.18 34.20 2.48
CA TYR A 64 -7.78 34.52 1.11
C TYR A 64 -8.40 33.54 0.10
N ASN A 65 -8.45 33.96 -1.17
CA ASN A 65 -9.04 33.18 -2.24
C ASN A 65 -7.99 32.31 -2.96
N VAL A 66 -8.34 31.06 -3.20
CA VAL A 66 -7.54 30.08 -3.95
C VAL A 66 -8.42 29.39 -4.98
N SER A 67 -7.92 29.28 -6.20
CA SER A 67 -8.58 28.51 -7.26
C SER A 67 -8.02 27.09 -7.29
N LEU A 68 -8.90 26.10 -7.18
CA LEU A 68 -8.56 24.69 -7.36
C LEU A 68 -9.26 24.13 -8.59
N ARG A 69 -8.60 23.22 -9.30
CA ARG A 69 -9.30 22.43 -10.33
C ARG A 69 -10.33 21.54 -9.68
N ARG A 70 -11.39 21.20 -10.42
CA ARG A 70 -12.43 20.29 -9.96
C ARG A 70 -11.87 18.89 -9.64
N SER A 71 -10.86 18.43 -10.38
CA SER A 71 -10.11 17.19 -10.10
C SER A 71 -9.40 17.22 -8.74
N GLU A 72 -8.85 18.38 -8.37
CA GLU A 72 -8.16 18.59 -7.10
C GLU A 72 -9.14 18.72 -5.95
N ALA A 73 -10.23 19.48 -6.13
CA ALA A 73 -11.31 19.61 -5.15
C ALA A 73 -12.03 18.29 -4.88
N ASN A 74 -12.10 17.37 -5.87
CA ASN A 74 -12.60 16.01 -5.68
C ASN A 74 -11.79 15.18 -4.67
N LEU A 75 -10.54 15.57 -4.38
CA LEU A 75 -9.67 14.90 -3.42
C LEU A 75 -9.82 15.47 -2.00
N LEU A 76 -10.55 16.56 -1.82
CA LEU A 76 -10.81 17.16 -0.52
C LEU A 76 -12.18 16.70 -0.03
N GLU A 77 -12.24 16.15 1.19
CA GLU A 77 -13.51 15.81 1.83
C GLU A 77 -13.86 16.83 2.89
N VAL A 78 -15.12 17.25 2.87
CA VAL A 78 -15.67 18.26 3.75
C VAL A 78 -16.94 17.77 4.42
N ILE A 79 -17.22 18.34 5.59
CA ILE A 79 -18.55 18.29 6.20
C ILE A 79 -19.20 19.66 5.95
N PRO A 80 -20.29 19.73 5.18
CA PRO A 80 -20.97 21.00 4.94
C PRO A 80 -21.61 21.55 6.22
N ILE A 81 -21.53 22.86 6.43
CA ILE A 81 -22.03 23.52 7.64
C ILE A 81 -23.56 23.47 7.72
N GLU A 82 -24.26 23.39 6.59
CA GLU A 82 -25.73 23.27 6.57
C GLU A 82 -26.22 22.03 7.32
N TYR A 83 -25.46 20.92 7.28
CA TYR A 83 -25.77 19.72 8.06
C TYR A 83 -25.39 19.86 9.54
N ALA A 84 -24.44 20.73 9.87
CA ALA A 84 -24.15 21.11 11.25
C ALA A 84 -25.25 22.04 11.82
N GLY A 85 -25.89 22.84 10.96
CA GLY A 85 -26.97 23.77 11.30
C GLY A 85 -28.38 23.18 11.37
N LYS A 86 -28.66 22.00 10.76
CA LYS A 86 -30.00 21.37 10.78
C LYS A 86 -30.47 20.82 12.14
N PHE A 87 -29.68 20.94 13.20
CA PHE A 87 -30.15 20.77 14.58
C PHE A 87 -30.85 22.02 15.14
N ASN A 88 -30.77 23.16 14.45
CA ASN A 88 -31.44 24.39 14.83
C ASN A 88 -32.85 24.45 14.25
N ASN A 89 -33.80 23.82 14.94
CA ASN A 89 -35.17 24.33 14.91
C ASN A 89 -35.67 24.50 16.34
N ARG A 90 -35.04 25.42 17.08
CA ARG A 90 -35.61 26.09 18.26
C ARG A 90 -34.81 27.36 18.54
N SER A 91 -35.49 28.49 18.32
CA SER A 91 -35.25 29.84 18.85
C SER A 91 -33.81 30.27 19.08
N PHE A 92 -33.35 31.16 18.20
CA PHE A 92 -32.23 32.07 18.43
C PHE A 92 -32.36 32.80 19.77
N LEU A 93 -31.35 32.67 20.64
CA LEU A 93 -30.87 33.67 21.61
C LEU A 93 -29.56 33.15 22.21
N GLY A 94 -28.43 33.73 21.77
CA GLY A 94 -27.15 33.72 22.50
C GLY A 94 -26.41 32.39 22.63
N THR A 95 -25.21 32.34 22.06
CA THR A 95 -24.19 31.26 22.17
C THR A 95 -24.52 29.94 21.46
N ILE A 96 -23.76 29.68 20.39
CA ILE A 96 -23.72 28.40 19.66
C ILE A 96 -23.33 27.30 20.64
N ASP A 97 -24.24 26.36 20.93
CA ASP A 97 -23.90 25.17 21.72
C ASP A 97 -23.14 24.17 20.82
N ASN A 98 -21.86 24.46 20.69
CA ASN A 98 -20.91 23.97 19.68
C ASN A 98 -20.40 22.54 19.95
N GLU A 99 -20.79 21.89 21.05
CA GLU A 99 -20.11 20.67 21.52
C GLU A 99 -20.44 19.42 20.70
N LYS A 100 -21.68 19.21 20.29
CA LYS A 100 -22.07 18.02 19.50
C LYS A 100 -21.51 18.05 18.08
N VAL A 101 -21.58 19.21 17.41
CA VAL A 101 -20.99 19.44 16.10
C VAL A 101 -19.47 19.30 16.16
N LYS A 102 -18.81 19.90 17.17
CA LYS A 102 -17.37 19.69 17.42
C LYS A 102 -17.03 18.22 17.70
N GLY A 103 -17.89 17.50 18.42
CA GLY A 103 -17.74 16.07 18.71
C GLY A 103 -17.74 15.21 17.46
N THR A 104 -18.73 15.38 16.57
CA THR A 104 -18.81 14.62 15.32
C THR A 104 -17.73 15.03 14.30
N ILE A 105 -17.38 16.32 14.23
CA ILE A 105 -16.24 16.81 13.43
C ILE A 105 -14.94 16.20 13.95
N ARG A 106 -14.73 16.15 15.28
CA ARG A 106 -13.58 15.47 15.89
C ARG A 106 -13.55 13.98 15.56
N GLU A 107 -14.64 13.24 15.76
CA GLU A 107 -14.68 11.80 15.46
C GLU A 107 -14.41 11.48 13.98
N LYS A 108 -14.99 12.26 13.06
CA LYS A 108 -14.74 12.09 11.61
C LYS A 108 -13.33 12.52 11.21
N SER A 109 -12.80 13.55 11.84
CA SER A 109 -11.40 13.92 11.68
C SER A 109 -10.48 12.81 12.21
N GLN A 110 -10.87 12.05 13.24
CA GLN A 110 -10.04 10.99 13.82
C GLN A 110 -10.32 9.60 13.24
N THR A 111 -10.89 9.52 12.03
CA THR A 111 -11.09 8.24 11.34
C THR A 111 -9.89 7.92 10.43
N ILE A 112 -9.31 6.72 10.58
CA ILE A 112 -8.17 6.25 9.78
C ILE A 112 -8.62 5.03 8.97
N ASN A 113 -8.55 5.14 7.63
CA ASN A 113 -8.80 4.03 6.72
C ASN A 113 -7.51 3.25 6.49
N VAL A 114 -7.49 1.97 6.84
CA VAL A 114 -6.29 1.12 6.74
C VAL A 114 -6.57 -0.09 5.88
N ALA A 115 -5.74 -0.31 4.85
CA ALA A 115 -5.81 -1.55 4.07
C ALA A 115 -4.65 -2.47 4.46
N TYR A 116 -4.96 -3.73 4.76
CA TYR A 116 -3.96 -4.77 5.02
C TYR A 116 -3.67 -5.51 3.72
N VAL A 117 -2.40 -5.53 3.34
CA VAL A 117 -1.88 -6.24 2.17
C VAL A 117 -0.73 -7.14 2.59
N GLY A 118 -0.37 -8.10 1.74
CA GLY A 118 0.75 -8.99 1.98
C GLY A 118 0.59 -10.29 1.22
N ASN A 119 1.67 -11.07 1.20
CA ASN A 119 1.70 -12.36 0.54
C ASN A 119 0.69 -13.34 1.18
N PRO A 120 0.16 -14.31 0.42
CA PRO A 120 -0.54 -15.45 1.00
C PRO A 120 0.26 -16.09 2.15
N ASN A 121 -0.44 -16.47 3.22
CA ASN A 121 0.13 -17.09 4.42
C ASN A 121 1.12 -16.22 5.23
N SER A 122 1.22 -14.90 5.01
CA SER A 122 2.07 -14.02 5.83
C SER A 122 1.53 -13.74 7.25
N GLY A 123 0.37 -14.31 7.59
CA GLY A 123 -0.34 -14.07 8.86
C GLY A 123 -1.16 -12.78 8.91
N LYS A 124 -1.42 -12.18 7.73
CA LYS A 124 -2.25 -10.98 7.55
C LYS A 124 -3.63 -11.09 8.22
N THR A 125 -4.39 -12.14 7.94
CA THR A 125 -5.73 -12.34 8.52
C THR A 125 -5.67 -12.57 10.03
N THR A 126 -4.65 -13.27 10.54
CA THR A 126 -4.43 -13.43 11.99
C THR A 126 -4.20 -12.08 12.65
N LEU A 127 -3.37 -11.23 12.04
CA LEU A 127 -3.07 -9.89 12.54
C LEU A 127 -4.31 -8.99 12.50
N PHE A 128 -5.10 -9.06 11.42
CA PHE A 128 -6.39 -8.38 11.29
C PHE A 128 -7.38 -8.79 12.39
N ASN A 129 -7.51 -10.09 12.66
CA ASN A 129 -8.43 -10.62 13.68
C ASN A 129 -8.07 -10.13 15.08
N TYR A 130 -6.78 -10.15 15.41
CA TYR A 130 -6.31 -9.60 16.68
C TYR A 130 -6.53 -8.09 16.79
N ALA A 131 -6.23 -7.33 15.73
CA ALA A 131 -6.41 -5.87 15.73
C ALA A 131 -7.89 -5.46 15.86
N SER A 132 -8.80 -6.20 15.22
CA SER A 132 -10.24 -5.94 15.24
C SER A 132 -10.97 -6.50 16.47
N GLY A 133 -10.31 -7.35 17.27
CA GLY A 133 -10.95 -8.05 18.39
C GLY A 133 -12.11 -8.94 17.95
N SER A 134 -11.97 -9.60 16.79
CA SER A 134 -12.97 -10.49 16.17
C SER A 134 -14.31 -9.85 15.79
N LYS A 135 -14.37 -8.51 15.68
CA LYS A 135 -15.56 -7.77 15.20
C LYS A 135 -15.49 -7.53 13.69
N GLU A 136 -15.61 -8.60 12.91
CA GLU A 136 -15.57 -8.52 11.44
C GLU A 136 -16.97 -8.42 10.81
N ARG A 137 -17.03 -7.80 9.63
CA ARG A 137 -18.13 -7.90 8.67
C ARG A 137 -17.52 -8.33 7.33
N VAL A 138 -18.13 -9.31 6.69
CA VAL A 138 -17.72 -9.78 5.36
C VAL A 138 -18.54 -9.04 4.31
N GLY A 139 -17.87 -8.47 3.31
CA GLY A 139 -18.51 -7.81 2.17
C GLY A 139 -18.11 -8.48 0.85
N ASN A 140 -19.09 -8.63 -0.06
CA ASN A 140 -18.84 -9.09 -1.43
C ASN A 140 -18.64 -7.90 -2.36
N TYR A 141 -17.61 -7.96 -3.21
CA TYR A 141 -17.38 -6.93 -4.21
C TYR A 141 -18.10 -7.26 -5.53
N SER A 142 -18.58 -6.22 -6.21
CA SER A 142 -19.39 -6.37 -7.43
C SER A 142 -18.61 -7.06 -8.54
N GLY A 143 -19.07 -8.25 -8.95
CA GLY A 143 -18.65 -8.93 -10.19
C GLY A 143 -17.56 -9.99 -10.05
N VAL A 144 -17.01 -10.24 -8.84
CA VAL A 144 -16.03 -11.31 -8.58
C VAL A 144 -16.25 -11.93 -7.20
N THR A 145 -15.97 -13.22 -7.04
CA THR A 145 -16.04 -13.99 -5.78
C THR A 145 -14.88 -13.69 -4.82
N ILE A 146 -14.41 -12.44 -4.78
CA ILE A 146 -13.30 -12.01 -3.94
C ILE A 146 -13.89 -11.33 -2.70
N GLU A 147 -13.80 -12.01 -1.56
CA GLU A 147 -14.26 -11.50 -0.27
C GLU A 147 -13.21 -10.56 0.34
N ALA A 148 -13.62 -9.37 0.77
CA ALA A 148 -12.83 -8.52 1.65
C ALA A 148 -13.50 -8.44 3.01
N LYS A 149 -12.69 -8.60 4.06
CA LYS A 149 -13.16 -8.50 5.45
C LYS A 149 -12.96 -7.07 5.93
N GLU A 150 -13.99 -6.48 6.49
CA GLU A 150 -13.93 -5.12 7.04
C GLU A 150 -14.20 -5.15 8.54
N ALA A 151 -13.50 -4.29 9.28
CA ALA A 151 -13.74 -4.12 10.70
C ALA A 151 -13.62 -2.65 11.12
N LYS A 152 -14.36 -2.29 12.16
CA LYS A 152 -14.36 -0.95 12.76
C LYS A 152 -14.15 -1.04 14.25
N PHE A 153 -13.16 -0.32 14.76
CA PHE A 153 -12.87 -0.23 16.19
C PHE A 153 -12.27 1.13 16.57
N LYS A 154 -12.20 1.42 17.87
CA LYS A 154 -11.61 2.66 18.40
C LYS A 154 -10.32 2.32 19.17
N GLN A 155 -9.27 3.12 18.97
CA GLN A 155 -7.99 2.98 19.66
C GLN A 155 -7.33 4.36 19.81
N LYS A 156 -6.88 4.72 21.02
CA LYS A 156 -6.20 6.01 21.33
C LYS A 156 -6.92 7.26 20.79
N GLY A 157 -8.25 7.28 20.84
CA GLY A 157 -9.06 8.39 20.33
C GLY A 157 -9.31 8.38 18.81
N TYR A 158 -8.72 7.44 18.07
CA TYR A 158 -8.96 7.26 16.64
C TYR A 158 -9.97 6.14 16.38
N THR A 159 -10.77 6.30 15.33
CA THR A 159 -11.62 5.26 14.77
C THR A 159 -10.92 4.61 13.59
N PHE A 160 -10.57 3.34 13.70
CA PHE A 160 -9.98 2.58 12.62
C PHE A 160 -11.08 1.95 11.77
N LEU A 161 -10.97 2.14 10.45
CA LEU A 161 -11.72 1.40 9.43
C LEU A 161 -10.71 0.54 8.68
N ILE A 162 -10.67 -0.75 9.00
CA ILE A 162 -9.67 -1.65 8.46
C ILE A 162 -10.29 -2.60 7.43
N SER A 163 -9.58 -2.85 6.33
CA SER A 163 -9.95 -3.84 5.31
C SER A 163 -8.84 -4.87 5.12
N ASP A 164 -9.14 -6.15 5.27
CA ASP A 164 -8.27 -7.26 4.92
C ASP A 164 -8.41 -7.56 3.43
N LEU A 165 -7.37 -7.30 2.65
CA LEU A 165 -7.38 -7.57 1.22
C LEU A 165 -6.87 -9.00 0.93
N PRO A 166 -7.25 -9.61 -0.21
CA PRO A 166 -6.71 -10.91 -0.61
C PRO A 166 -5.18 -10.96 -0.57
N GLY A 167 -4.64 -12.13 -0.21
CA GLY A 167 -3.20 -12.33 -0.23
C GLY A 167 -2.67 -12.26 -1.65
N THR A 168 -1.64 -11.44 -1.89
CA THR A 168 -1.06 -11.25 -3.22
C THR A 168 0.46 -11.11 -3.15
N TYR A 169 1.17 -11.58 -4.18
CA TYR A 169 2.63 -11.45 -4.30
C TYR A 169 3.06 -10.15 -5.00
N SER A 170 2.14 -9.52 -5.73
CA SER A 170 2.36 -8.29 -6.49
C SER A 170 1.05 -7.50 -6.58
N ILE A 171 1.07 -6.38 -7.29
CA ILE A 171 -0.12 -5.62 -7.69
C ILE A 171 -0.09 -5.42 -9.21
N THR A 172 0.16 -6.51 -9.92
CA THR A 172 0.16 -6.60 -11.39
C THR A 172 -1.25 -6.98 -11.90
N GLU A 173 -1.36 -7.40 -13.16
CA GLU A 173 -2.64 -7.76 -13.80
C GLU A 173 -2.79 -9.26 -14.04
N TYR A 174 -1.91 -10.09 -13.47
CA TYR A 174 -1.88 -11.51 -13.79
C TYR A 174 -3.01 -12.28 -13.12
N THR A 175 -3.42 -11.88 -11.91
CA THR A 175 -4.47 -12.57 -11.15
C THR A 175 -5.61 -11.63 -10.79
N PRO A 176 -6.86 -12.14 -10.69
CA PRO A 176 -8.00 -11.37 -10.20
C PRO A 176 -7.76 -10.75 -8.83
N GLU A 177 -7.04 -11.44 -7.95
CA GLU A 177 -6.65 -10.97 -6.62
C GLU A 177 -5.72 -9.75 -6.70
N GLU A 178 -4.67 -9.80 -7.52
CA GLU A 178 -3.76 -8.66 -7.73
C GLU A 178 -4.50 -7.43 -8.26
N LEU A 179 -5.36 -7.65 -9.26
CA LEU A 179 -6.21 -6.61 -9.84
C LEU A 179 -7.12 -5.99 -8.79
N TYR A 180 -7.73 -6.83 -7.95
CA TYR A 180 -8.59 -6.40 -6.87
C TYR A 180 -7.85 -5.55 -5.84
N VAL A 181 -6.71 -6.03 -5.33
CA VAL A 181 -5.90 -5.29 -4.35
C VAL A 181 -5.49 -3.93 -4.91
N ARG A 182 -4.98 -3.91 -6.15
CA ARG A 182 -4.59 -2.67 -6.83
C ARG A 182 -5.76 -1.70 -6.99
N LYS A 183 -6.91 -2.19 -7.46
CA LYS A 183 -8.13 -1.38 -7.63
C LYS A 183 -8.62 -0.83 -6.30
N HIS A 184 -8.64 -1.65 -5.25
CA HIS A 184 -9.04 -1.22 -3.91
C HIS A 184 -8.16 -0.09 -3.37
N ILE A 185 -6.84 -0.22 -3.52
CA ILE A 185 -5.91 0.85 -3.09
C ILE A 185 -6.16 2.15 -3.88
N PHE A 186 -6.34 2.06 -5.20
CA PHE A 186 -6.57 3.26 -6.03
C PHE A 186 -7.92 3.92 -5.83
N ASP A 187 -8.99 3.13 -5.76
CA ASP A 187 -10.35 3.63 -5.74
C ASP A 187 -10.73 4.10 -4.32
N ASN A 188 -10.37 3.32 -3.30
CA ASN A 188 -10.72 3.64 -1.91
C ASN A 188 -9.71 4.56 -1.23
N LYS A 189 -8.49 4.68 -1.77
CA LYS A 189 -7.42 5.58 -1.28
C LYS A 189 -7.24 5.47 0.24
N PRO A 190 -6.78 4.31 0.75
CA PRO A 190 -6.55 4.13 2.18
C PRO A 190 -5.58 5.18 2.69
N ASP A 191 -5.75 5.61 3.94
CA ASP A 191 -4.86 6.58 4.58
C ASP A 191 -3.48 6.00 4.86
N VAL A 192 -3.46 4.71 5.21
CA VAL A 192 -2.26 3.92 5.47
C VAL A 192 -2.47 2.50 4.94
N VAL A 193 -1.47 1.96 4.28
CA VAL A 193 -1.41 0.53 3.93
C VAL A 193 -0.51 -0.19 4.93
N VAL A 194 -1.03 -1.24 5.56
CA VAL A 194 -0.22 -2.14 6.39
C VAL A 194 0.24 -3.29 5.51
N ASN A 195 1.53 -3.33 5.20
CA ASN A 195 2.12 -4.45 4.47
C ASN A 195 2.61 -5.52 5.46
N VAL A 196 1.93 -6.66 5.49
CA VAL A 196 2.25 -7.78 6.38
C VAL A 196 3.25 -8.71 5.71
N ILE A 197 4.48 -8.67 6.20
CA ILE A 197 5.63 -9.40 5.67
C ILE A 197 5.95 -10.60 6.57
N ASP A 198 6.05 -11.79 5.98
CA ASP A 198 6.63 -12.96 6.66
C ASP A 198 8.15 -12.80 6.78
N SER A 199 8.63 -12.64 8.01
CA SER A 199 10.05 -12.48 8.31
C SER A 199 10.92 -13.69 7.96
N THR A 200 10.33 -14.87 7.72
CA THR A 200 11.08 -16.06 7.30
C THR A 200 11.36 -16.11 5.80
N ASN A 201 10.72 -15.24 5.01
CA ASN A 201 10.86 -15.16 3.56
C ASN A 201 10.86 -13.69 3.07
N LEU A 202 11.82 -12.90 3.56
CA LEU A 202 11.89 -11.46 3.35
C LEU A 202 11.95 -11.06 1.88
N GLU A 203 12.84 -11.67 1.09
CA GLU A 203 13.08 -11.30 -0.31
C GLU A 203 11.80 -11.36 -1.14
N ARG A 204 11.06 -12.46 -1.02
CA ARG A 204 9.78 -12.66 -1.71
C ARG A 204 8.69 -11.70 -1.25
N ASN A 205 8.67 -11.30 0.02
CA ASN A 205 7.65 -10.38 0.56
C ASN A 205 7.99 -8.92 0.24
N LEU A 206 9.27 -8.57 0.16
CA LEU A 206 9.73 -7.22 -0.17
C LEU A 206 9.46 -6.87 -1.64
N PHE A 207 9.23 -7.84 -2.53
CA PHE A 207 8.82 -7.58 -3.91
C PHE A 207 7.49 -6.82 -4.02
N LEU A 208 6.48 -7.16 -3.22
CA LEU A 208 5.25 -6.35 -3.14
C LEU A 208 5.55 -4.94 -2.59
N THR A 209 6.50 -4.84 -1.66
CA THR A 209 6.87 -3.56 -1.02
C THR A 209 7.41 -2.55 -2.02
N THR A 210 8.24 -2.98 -2.99
CA THR A 210 8.76 -2.07 -4.04
C THR A 210 7.64 -1.45 -4.87
N GLN A 211 6.58 -2.21 -5.14
CA GLN A 211 5.42 -1.72 -5.90
C GLN A 211 4.58 -0.74 -5.09
N LEU A 212 4.41 -0.97 -3.78
CA LEU A 212 3.74 0.00 -2.90
C LEU A 212 4.53 1.30 -2.78
N ILE A 213 5.87 1.23 -2.77
CA ILE A 213 6.76 2.39 -2.84
C ILE A 213 6.52 3.16 -4.14
N ASP A 214 6.51 2.46 -5.28
CA ASP A 214 6.29 3.09 -6.59
C ASP A 214 4.94 3.84 -6.67
N MET A 215 3.89 3.29 -6.04
CA MET A 215 2.56 3.92 -5.94
C MET A 215 2.55 5.24 -5.14
N ASN A 216 3.60 5.52 -4.35
CA ASN A 216 3.69 6.70 -3.49
C ASN A 216 2.53 6.80 -2.48
N ILE A 217 2.27 5.71 -1.76
CA ILE A 217 1.26 5.65 -0.70
C ILE A 217 1.95 5.54 0.68
N LYS A 218 1.26 5.93 1.75
CA LYS A 218 1.76 5.76 3.11
C LYS A 218 1.70 4.29 3.50
N VAL A 219 2.85 3.70 3.84
CA VAL A 219 2.95 2.29 4.22
C VAL A 219 3.51 2.15 5.63
N VAL A 220 3.07 1.13 6.36
CA VAL A 220 3.73 0.60 7.56
C VAL A 220 3.95 -0.89 7.36
N ILE A 221 5.16 -1.39 7.60
CA ILE A 221 5.43 -2.83 7.50
C ILE A 221 5.17 -3.48 8.86
N ALA A 222 4.30 -4.48 8.87
CA ALA A 222 4.19 -5.42 9.97
C ALA A 222 5.08 -6.63 9.67
N LEU A 223 6.26 -6.67 10.28
CA LEU A 223 7.22 -7.77 10.11
C LEU A 223 6.79 -8.93 11.01
N ASN A 224 5.97 -9.82 10.47
CA ASN A 224 5.31 -10.89 11.20
C ASN A 224 6.15 -12.17 11.27
N MET A 225 5.76 -13.07 12.18
CA MET A 225 6.48 -14.29 12.52
C MET A 225 7.92 -14.01 13.00
N TYR A 226 8.14 -12.85 13.63
CA TYR A 226 9.49 -12.40 13.99
C TYR A 226 10.19 -13.34 14.98
N ASP A 227 9.43 -14.08 15.79
CA ASP A 227 9.98 -15.13 16.64
C ASP A 227 10.58 -16.30 15.84
N GLU A 228 10.05 -16.64 14.68
CA GLU A 228 10.62 -17.65 13.77
C GLU A 228 11.93 -17.17 13.14
N LEU A 229 12.04 -15.88 12.80
CA LEU A 229 13.31 -15.29 12.35
C LEU A 229 14.39 -15.43 13.44
N LEU A 230 14.07 -15.09 14.68
CA LEU A 230 15.00 -15.21 15.80
C LEU A 230 15.37 -16.66 16.13
N LYS A 231 14.42 -17.61 16.06
CA LYS A 231 14.68 -19.05 16.25
C LYS A 231 15.66 -19.63 15.23
N ARG A 232 15.80 -19.01 14.05
CA ARG A 232 16.76 -19.41 13.01
C ARG A 232 18.13 -18.77 13.18
N ASP A 233 18.37 -18.08 14.30
CA ASP A 233 19.56 -17.28 14.60
C ASP A 233 19.82 -16.15 13.58
N ASN A 234 18.81 -15.78 12.79
CA ASN A 234 18.92 -14.64 11.89
C ASN A 234 18.75 -13.34 12.68
N LYS A 235 19.50 -12.31 12.27
CA LYS A 235 19.35 -10.95 12.82
C LYS A 235 19.03 -10.01 11.68
N LEU A 236 17.93 -9.28 11.81
CA LEU A 236 17.53 -8.25 10.86
C LEU A 236 17.59 -6.90 11.56
N ASP A 237 18.40 -5.98 11.05
CA ASP A 237 18.32 -4.56 11.37
C ASP A 237 17.13 -3.94 10.61
N TYR A 238 15.95 -4.13 11.16
CA TYR A 238 14.70 -3.65 10.56
C TYR A 238 14.57 -2.13 10.63
N GLU A 239 15.32 -1.45 11.51
CA GLU A 239 15.33 0.01 11.59
C GLU A 239 16.13 0.61 10.43
N ALA A 240 17.32 0.07 10.15
CA ALA A 240 18.11 0.45 8.98
C ALA A 240 17.36 0.13 7.68
N LEU A 241 16.78 -1.07 7.58
CA LEU A 241 15.94 -1.45 6.43
C LEU A 241 14.76 -0.49 6.26
N GLY A 242 14.08 -0.13 7.34
CA GLY A 242 12.97 0.83 7.31
C GLY A 242 13.41 2.22 6.82
N LYS A 243 14.57 2.72 7.27
CA LYS A 243 15.15 3.99 6.80
C LYS A 243 15.52 3.93 5.32
N MET A 244 16.07 2.81 4.83
CA MET A 244 16.39 2.61 3.41
C MET A 244 15.13 2.61 2.56
N LEU A 245 14.07 1.93 3.01
CA LEU A 245 12.77 1.83 2.34
C LEU A 245 11.90 3.09 2.52
N GLY A 246 12.24 3.99 3.43
CA GLY A 246 11.37 5.12 3.80
C GLY A 246 10.04 4.69 4.43
N ILE A 247 10.00 3.47 4.99
CA ILE A 247 8.80 2.84 5.53
C ILE A 247 9.11 2.32 6.94
N PRO A 248 8.38 2.73 7.99
CA PRO A 248 8.58 2.19 9.33
C PRO A 248 8.22 0.70 9.38
N ILE A 249 9.07 -0.08 10.07
CA ILE A 249 8.91 -1.52 10.25
C ILE A 249 8.65 -1.82 11.73
N VAL A 250 7.58 -2.56 12.00
CA VAL A 250 7.21 -3.00 13.35
C VAL A 250 7.27 -4.53 13.42
N PRO A 251 8.17 -5.12 14.22
CA PRO A 251 8.18 -6.55 14.48
C PRO A 251 6.90 -7.00 15.18
N THR A 252 6.30 -8.09 14.69
CA THR A 252 5.06 -8.65 15.23
C THR A 252 5.12 -10.16 15.32
N VAL A 253 4.34 -10.71 16.25
CA VAL A 253 4.00 -12.14 16.30
C VAL A 253 2.50 -12.24 16.42
N ALA A 254 1.81 -12.17 15.27
CA ALA A 254 0.36 -12.06 15.19
C ALA A 254 -0.34 -13.16 16.00
N ALA A 255 0.11 -14.41 15.90
CA ALA A 255 -0.47 -15.54 16.62
C ALA A 255 -0.49 -15.36 18.16
N LYS A 256 0.41 -14.54 18.71
CA LYS A 256 0.55 -14.24 20.15
C LYS A 256 0.09 -12.83 20.52
N GLY A 257 -0.47 -12.07 19.58
CA GLY A 257 -0.84 -10.66 19.78
C GLY A 257 0.32 -9.69 20.02
N LYS A 258 1.60 -10.12 19.90
CA LYS A 258 2.76 -9.27 20.23
C LYS A 258 3.04 -8.26 19.12
N GLY A 259 3.30 -7.02 19.51
CA GLY A 259 3.65 -5.91 18.61
C GLY A 259 2.44 -5.23 17.94
N ILE A 260 1.22 -5.73 18.13
CA ILE A 260 0.03 -5.19 17.45
C ILE A 260 -0.34 -3.79 17.98
N ASN A 261 -0.27 -3.57 19.30
CA ASN A 261 -0.48 -2.23 19.85
C ASN A 261 0.55 -1.23 19.33
N THR A 262 1.83 -1.62 19.28
CA THR A 262 2.90 -0.80 18.70
C THR A 262 2.67 -0.51 17.22
N LEU A 263 2.16 -1.48 16.46
CA LEU A 263 1.79 -1.31 15.05
C LEU A 263 0.65 -0.29 14.91
N LEU A 264 -0.41 -0.39 15.71
CA LEU A 264 -1.53 0.56 15.68
C LEU A 264 -1.09 1.98 16.04
N GLU A 265 -0.19 2.13 17.01
CA GLU A 265 0.43 3.41 17.35
C GLU A 265 1.24 3.96 16.19
N LYS A 266 2.05 3.11 15.56
CA LYS A 266 2.84 3.50 14.39
C LYS A 266 1.97 3.95 13.22
N ILE A 267 0.84 3.28 12.99
CA ILE A 267 -0.14 3.70 11.96
C ILE A 267 -0.68 5.11 12.25
N ILE A 268 -0.96 5.43 13.52
CA ILE A 268 -1.40 6.78 13.91
C ILE A 268 -0.29 7.80 13.65
N ASP A 269 0.97 7.49 13.99
CA ASP A 269 2.11 8.39 13.73
C ASP A 269 2.28 8.66 12.22
N VAL A 270 2.19 7.62 11.38
CA VAL A 270 2.26 7.75 9.92
C VAL A 270 1.08 8.52 9.35
N TYR A 271 -0.13 8.26 9.87
CA TYR A 271 -1.34 8.98 9.47
C TYR A 271 -1.22 10.49 9.71
N GLU A 272 -0.75 10.87 10.91
CA GLU A 272 -0.56 12.26 11.36
C GLU A 272 0.76 12.90 10.88
N ASP A 273 1.52 12.23 10.00
CA ASP A 273 2.78 12.76 9.46
C ASP A 273 3.84 13.06 10.56
N ARG A 274 3.81 12.30 11.67
CA ARG A 274 4.73 12.46 12.82
C ARG A 274 5.92 11.51 12.79
N ASP A 275 5.86 10.46 11.98
CA ASP A 275 6.94 9.48 11.91
C ASP A 275 8.08 9.96 10.98
N PRO A 276 9.33 10.08 11.48
CA PRO A 276 10.44 10.63 10.70
C PRO A 276 11.02 9.65 9.66
N VAL A 277 10.68 8.35 9.73
CA VAL A 277 11.12 7.35 8.75
C VAL A 277 10.32 7.48 7.45
N VAL A 278 9.06 7.93 7.54
CA VAL A 278 8.18 8.10 6.40
C VAL A 278 8.72 9.19 5.49
N ARG A 279 9.21 8.79 4.32
CA ARG A 279 9.65 9.70 3.28
C ARG A 279 9.45 9.08 1.91
N HIS A 280 9.25 9.92 0.91
CA HIS A 280 9.21 9.43 -0.47
C HIS A 280 10.61 9.00 -0.91
N ILE A 281 10.79 7.70 -1.13
CA ILE A 281 11.99 7.17 -1.75
C ILE A 281 11.73 6.86 -3.22
N HIS A 282 12.74 7.08 -4.04
CA HIS A 282 12.77 6.56 -5.41
C HIS A 282 13.77 5.42 -5.42
N ILE A 283 13.28 4.20 -5.63
CA ILE A 283 14.16 3.04 -5.87
C ILE A 283 14.87 3.30 -7.20
N ASN A 284 16.20 3.29 -7.19
CA ASN A 284 16.99 3.45 -8.40
C ASN A 284 17.10 2.10 -9.11
N TYR A 285 16.54 2.01 -10.31
CA TYR A 285 16.54 0.78 -11.11
C TYR A 285 17.70 0.69 -12.13
N GLY A 286 18.70 1.57 -12.03
CA GLY A 286 19.83 1.63 -12.96
C GLY A 286 19.65 2.72 -14.02
N GLU A 287 20.74 3.11 -14.67
CA GLU A 287 20.80 4.32 -15.51
C GLU A 287 19.81 4.27 -16.68
N ASP A 288 19.76 3.16 -17.42
CA ASP A 288 18.92 3.03 -18.61
C ASP A 288 17.43 3.04 -18.25
N ILE A 289 17.05 2.31 -17.20
CA ILE A 289 15.67 2.23 -16.72
C ILE A 289 15.24 3.59 -16.15
N GLU A 290 16.08 4.26 -15.37
CA GLU A 290 15.77 5.60 -14.85
C GLU A 290 15.67 6.65 -15.95
N HIS A 291 16.49 6.54 -17.01
CA HIS A 291 16.39 7.40 -18.16
C HIS A 291 15.05 7.17 -18.89
N ALA A 292 14.66 5.92 -19.13
CA ALA A 292 13.36 5.57 -19.72
C ALA A 292 12.19 6.09 -18.87
N ILE A 293 12.20 5.84 -17.55
CA ILE A 293 11.18 6.32 -16.60
C ILE A 293 11.03 7.83 -16.70
N ARG A 294 12.14 8.58 -16.65
CA ARG A 294 12.14 10.06 -16.69
C ARG A 294 11.48 10.60 -17.96
N ARG A 295 11.79 9.99 -19.10
CA ARG A 295 11.29 10.41 -20.41
C ARG A 295 9.80 10.17 -20.56
N ILE A 296 9.30 9.06 -20.05
CA ILE A 296 7.86 8.77 -20.00
C ILE A 296 7.16 9.71 -19.00
N GLN A 297 7.78 9.97 -17.83
CA GLN A 297 7.26 10.93 -16.85
C GLN A 297 7.12 12.35 -17.42
N GLU A 298 8.07 12.81 -18.24
CA GLU A 298 7.99 14.11 -18.93
C GLU A 298 6.72 14.23 -19.78
N GLN A 299 6.31 13.16 -20.47
CA GLN A 299 5.06 13.15 -21.24
C GLN A 299 3.82 13.08 -20.34
N ILE A 300 3.84 12.23 -19.31
CA ILE A 300 2.70 12.09 -18.38
C ILE A 300 2.42 13.41 -17.65
N LYS A 301 3.45 14.14 -17.24
CA LYS A 301 3.33 15.41 -16.51
C LYS A 301 2.67 16.52 -17.33
N LYS A 302 2.61 16.41 -18.66
CA LYS A 302 1.85 17.34 -19.52
C LYS A 302 0.34 17.23 -19.33
N THR A 303 -0.15 16.18 -18.66
CA THR A 303 -1.58 15.91 -18.44
C THR A 303 -1.91 15.90 -16.95
N PRO A 304 -2.20 17.07 -16.36
CA PRO A 304 -2.44 17.19 -14.91
C PRO A 304 -3.56 16.28 -14.40
N ALA A 305 -4.62 16.06 -15.19
CA ALA A 305 -5.76 15.22 -14.82
C ALA A 305 -5.38 13.78 -14.46
N VAL A 306 -4.28 13.28 -15.04
CA VAL A 306 -3.70 11.96 -14.72
C VAL A 306 -2.84 12.05 -13.47
N THR A 307 -1.96 13.06 -13.39
CA THR A 307 -1.02 13.21 -12.27
C THR A 307 -1.68 13.60 -10.94
N ASP A 308 -2.88 14.18 -10.98
CA ASP A 308 -3.70 14.46 -9.80
C ASP A 308 -4.16 13.14 -9.14
N GLN A 309 -4.31 12.07 -9.93
CA GLN A 309 -4.85 10.79 -9.47
C GLN A 309 -3.77 9.74 -9.25
N PHE A 310 -2.69 9.77 -10.04
CA PHE A 310 -1.66 8.74 -10.04
C PHE A 310 -0.26 9.34 -10.02
N SER A 311 0.66 8.64 -9.36
CA SER A 311 2.10 8.95 -9.46
C SER A 311 2.56 8.81 -10.91
N SER A 312 3.14 9.88 -11.47
CA SER A 312 3.72 9.82 -12.83
C SER A 312 4.82 8.76 -12.93
N ARG A 313 5.59 8.55 -11.85
CA ARG A 313 6.62 7.50 -11.79
C ARG A 313 5.99 6.12 -11.83
N TYR A 314 4.97 5.89 -11.02
CA TYR A 314 4.23 4.62 -11.01
C TYR A 314 3.73 4.27 -12.42
N LEU A 315 3.06 5.22 -13.08
CA LEU A 315 2.54 5.01 -14.43
C LEU A 315 3.66 4.75 -15.44
N ALA A 316 4.77 5.49 -15.36
CA ALA A 316 5.91 5.27 -16.24
C ALA A 316 6.48 3.85 -16.10
N ILE A 317 6.68 3.37 -14.86
CA ILE A 317 7.14 2.00 -14.58
C ILE A 317 6.13 0.99 -15.14
N LYS A 318 4.84 1.17 -14.88
CA LYS A 318 3.79 0.26 -15.36
C LYS A 318 3.68 0.22 -16.88
N LEU A 319 3.89 1.33 -17.55
CA LEU A 319 3.94 1.36 -19.02
C LEU A 319 5.14 0.58 -19.56
N LEU A 320 6.31 0.69 -18.92
CA LEU A 320 7.48 -0.12 -19.26
C LEU A 320 7.25 -1.61 -18.97
N GLU A 321 6.44 -1.95 -17.97
CA GLU A 321 5.98 -3.32 -17.68
C GLU A 321 4.83 -3.80 -18.61
N ASN A 322 4.52 -3.08 -19.70
CA ASN A 322 3.40 -3.37 -20.62
C ASN A 322 2.02 -3.55 -19.94
N ASP A 323 1.76 -2.91 -18.80
CA ASP A 323 0.53 -3.05 -18.01
C ASP A 323 -0.71 -2.48 -18.75
N ILE A 324 -1.70 -3.34 -19.02
CA ILE A 324 -2.85 -3.02 -19.87
C ILE A 324 -3.82 -2.05 -19.18
N ALA A 325 -4.15 -2.23 -17.89
CA ALA A 325 -5.04 -1.29 -17.22
C ALA A 325 -4.38 0.08 -17.03
N SER A 326 -3.06 0.18 -16.88
CA SER A 326 -2.37 1.47 -16.86
C SER A 326 -2.48 2.17 -18.21
N ARG A 327 -2.38 1.46 -19.34
CA ARG A 327 -2.68 2.01 -20.67
C ARG A 327 -4.13 2.47 -20.77
N ASN A 328 -5.08 1.67 -20.29
CA ASN A 328 -6.50 2.02 -20.32
C ASN A 328 -6.84 3.24 -19.45
N ARG A 329 -6.11 3.47 -18.35
CA ARG A 329 -6.26 4.68 -17.52
C ARG A 329 -5.87 5.96 -18.25
N LEU A 330 -5.07 5.86 -19.33
CA LEU A 330 -4.70 6.99 -20.17
C LEU A 330 -5.70 7.27 -21.31
N ASN A 331 -6.78 6.48 -21.45
CA ASN A 331 -7.73 6.63 -22.56
C ASN A 331 -8.40 8.01 -22.62
N ASN A 332 -8.52 8.72 -21.51
CA ASN A 332 -9.11 10.06 -21.43
C ASN A 332 -8.06 11.19 -21.51
N SER A 333 -6.79 10.85 -21.75
CA SER A 333 -5.69 11.83 -21.82
C SER A 333 -5.56 12.40 -23.22
N SER A 334 -5.39 13.73 -23.34
CA SER A 334 -5.24 14.41 -24.63
C SER A 334 -3.97 14.07 -25.39
N ASN A 335 -2.94 13.55 -24.71
CA ASN A 335 -1.64 13.18 -25.29
C ASN A 335 -1.33 11.68 -25.10
N LYS A 336 -2.37 10.84 -25.10
CA LYS A 336 -2.24 9.39 -24.90
C LYS A 336 -1.25 8.77 -25.89
N GLU A 337 -1.38 9.10 -27.17
CA GLU A 337 -0.55 8.57 -28.25
C GLU A 337 0.93 8.90 -28.02
N GLU A 338 1.26 10.15 -27.67
CA GLU A 338 2.63 10.57 -27.36
C GLU A 338 3.23 9.79 -26.17
N ILE A 339 2.43 9.54 -25.13
CA ILE A 339 2.87 8.79 -23.95
C ILE A 339 3.16 7.34 -24.33
N ILE A 340 2.26 6.70 -25.09
CA ILE A 340 2.39 5.29 -25.50
C ILE A 340 3.58 5.13 -26.46
N GLU A 341 3.70 5.99 -27.47
CA GLU A 341 4.82 5.95 -28.42
C GLU A 341 6.16 6.12 -27.69
N THR A 342 6.23 7.03 -26.72
CA THR A 342 7.42 7.21 -25.89
C THR A 342 7.73 5.94 -25.09
N ALA A 343 6.72 5.31 -24.49
CA ALA A 343 6.90 4.08 -23.74
C ALA A 343 7.39 2.93 -24.64
N GLU A 344 6.72 2.69 -25.78
CA GLU A 344 7.08 1.64 -26.74
C GLU A 344 8.49 1.81 -27.29
N LYS A 345 8.91 3.06 -27.57
CA LYS A 345 10.28 3.37 -27.96
C LYS A 345 11.31 2.92 -26.91
N TYR A 346 11.06 3.21 -25.64
CA TYR A 346 12.01 2.84 -24.57
C TYR A 346 11.93 1.36 -24.20
N ILE A 347 10.76 0.73 -24.30
CA ILE A 347 10.60 -0.72 -24.17
C ILE A 347 11.46 -1.41 -25.23
N HIS A 348 11.31 -1.04 -26.51
CA HIS A 348 12.09 -1.64 -27.58
C HIS A 348 13.61 -1.43 -27.41
N ARG A 349 14.01 -0.25 -26.92
CA ARG A 349 15.42 0.03 -26.61
C ARG A 349 15.96 -0.88 -25.51
N LEU A 350 15.26 -0.98 -24.38
CA LEU A 350 15.66 -1.81 -23.24
C LEU A 350 15.69 -3.29 -23.65
N GLU A 351 14.66 -3.78 -24.35
CA GLU A 351 14.61 -5.18 -24.79
C GLU A 351 15.77 -5.53 -25.74
N LYS A 352 16.17 -4.59 -26.62
CA LYS A 352 17.31 -4.78 -27.52
C LYS A 352 18.64 -4.78 -26.79
N GLU A 353 18.81 -3.91 -25.80
CA GLU A 353 20.06 -3.72 -25.06
C GLU A 353 20.34 -4.87 -24.10
N TYR A 354 19.30 -5.35 -23.40
CA TYR A 354 19.40 -6.42 -22.41
C TYR A 354 19.09 -7.81 -22.98
N ASN A 355 18.58 -7.90 -24.22
CA ASN A 355 18.15 -9.13 -24.87
C ASN A 355 17.13 -9.93 -24.02
N GLU A 356 16.19 -9.22 -23.41
CA GLU A 356 15.22 -9.77 -22.47
C GLU A 356 13.95 -8.91 -22.47
N LYS A 357 12.82 -9.41 -21.95
CA LYS A 357 11.57 -8.64 -21.90
C LYS A 357 11.62 -7.50 -20.89
N SER A 358 11.02 -6.36 -21.21
CA SER A 358 11.04 -5.15 -20.36
C SER A 358 10.46 -5.41 -18.96
N GLU A 359 9.45 -6.26 -18.88
CA GLU A 359 8.85 -6.75 -17.63
C GLU A 359 9.87 -7.51 -16.78
N THR A 360 10.63 -8.41 -17.38
CA THR A 360 11.69 -9.18 -16.72
C THR A 360 12.81 -8.26 -16.24
N ILE A 361 13.27 -7.34 -17.10
CA ILE A 361 14.33 -6.36 -16.78
C ILE A 361 13.96 -5.54 -15.53
N ILE A 362 12.71 -5.07 -15.44
CA ILE A 362 12.22 -4.30 -14.29
C ILE A 362 12.08 -5.20 -13.05
N ALA A 363 11.59 -6.42 -13.21
CA ALA A 363 11.50 -7.38 -12.10
C ALA A 363 12.88 -7.68 -11.51
N ASP A 364 13.88 -7.91 -12.36
CA ASP A 364 15.27 -8.17 -11.96
C ASP A 364 15.88 -6.96 -11.26
N ALA A 365 15.64 -5.74 -11.74
CA ALA A 365 16.08 -4.52 -11.07
C ALA A 365 15.45 -4.39 -9.65
N LYS A 366 14.17 -4.73 -9.50
CA LYS A 366 13.50 -4.77 -8.18
C LYS A 366 14.11 -5.82 -7.26
N TYR A 367 14.37 -7.03 -7.75
CA TYR A 367 15.05 -8.06 -6.95
C TYR A 367 16.50 -7.68 -6.62
N GLY A 368 17.22 -7.03 -7.53
CA GLY A 368 18.55 -6.50 -7.28
C GLY A 368 18.57 -5.48 -6.14
N PHE A 369 17.60 -4.56 -6.12
CA PHE A 369 17.43 -3.61 -5.00
C PHE A 369 17.16 -4.33 -3.68
N ILE A 370 16.26 -5.31 -3.67
CA ILE A 370 15.90 -6.08 -2.46
C ILE A 370 17.11 -6.86 -1.94
N ALA A 371 17.81 -7.56 -2.83
CA ALA A 371 19.02 -8.31 -2.49
C ALA A 371 20.10 -7.40 -1.92
N GLY A 372 20.30 -6.21 -2.49
CA GLY A 372 21.20 -5.20 -1.96
C GLY A 372 20.79 -4.72 -0.56
N ALA A 373 19.51 -4.38 -0.36
CA ALA A 373 19.01 -3.92 0.93
C ALA A 373 19.11 -5.00 2.03
N LEU A 374 18.81 -6.26 1.68
CA LEU A 374 18.94 -7.38 2.61
C LEU A 374 20.39 -7.73 2.91
N LYS A 375 21.31 -7.60 1.95
CA LYS A 375 22.74 -7.82 2.18
C LYS A 375 23.30 -6.90 3.26
N GLU A 376 22.83 -5.67 3.33
CA GLU A 376 23.25 -4.69 4.35
C GLU A 376 22.55 -4.86 5.70
N THR A 377 21.35 -5.46 5.74
CA THR A 377 20.49 -5.43 6.93
C THR A 377 20.22 -6.79 7.56
N LEU A 378 20.36 -7.89 6.80
CA LEU A 378 20.10 -9.24 7.24
C LEU A 378 21.41 -10.01 7.44
N THR A 379 21.72 -10.31 8.70
CA THR A 379 22.76 -11.27 9.04
C THR A 379 22.14 -12.65 9.20
N SER A 380 22.52 -13.58 8.32
CA SER A 380 22.12 -14.97 8.45
C SER A 380 22.81 -15.63 9.64
N GLY A 381 22.05 -16.32 10.49
CA GLY A 381 22.61 -17.14 11.54
C GLY A 381 23.45 -18.28 10.94
N VAL A 382 24.62 -18.56 11.52
CA VAL A 382 25.38 -19.77 11.20
C VAL A 382 24.64 -20.96 11.80
N THR A 383 23.56 -21.43 11.16
CA THR A 383 22.79 -22.53 11.70
C THR A 383 23.63 -23.79 11.65
N GLN A 384 23.95 -24.37 12.82
CA GLN A 384 24.55 -25.71 12.91
C GLN A 384 23.79 -26.76 12.08
N ARG A 385 22.47 -26.56 11.88
CA ARG A 385 21.62 -27.42 11.05
C ARG A 385 21.99 -27.39 9.56
N ARG A 386 22.38 -26.23 9.02
CA ARG A 386 22.89 -26.12 7.64
C ARG A 386 24.23 -26.83 7.50
N LYS A 387 25.12 -26.73 8.52
CA LYS A 387 26.35 -27.52 8.59
C LYS A 387 26.07 -29.04 8.66
N LYS A 388 25.11 -29.49 9.47
CA LYS A 388 24.74 -30.91 9.57
C LYS A 388 24.12 -31.46 8.28
N SER A 389 23.17 -30.74 7.67
CA SER A 389 22.57 -31.14 6.39
C SER A 389 23.61 -31.15 5.28
N GLN A 390 24.45 -30.12 5.19
CA GLN A 390 25.55 -30.08 4.21
C GLN A 390 26.60 -31.17 4.44
N GLN A 391 26.85 -31.56 5.69
CA GLN A 391 27.72 -32.69 5.99
C GLN A 391 27.09 -34.01 5.53
N ILE A 392 25.82 -34.24 5.84
CA ILE A 392 25.09 -35.43 5.40
C ILE A 392 25.04 -35.47 3.87
N ASP A 393 24.62 -34.40 3.22
CA ASP A 393 24.59 -34.28 1.76
C ASP A 393 25.98 -34.52 1.15
N LYS A 394 27.04 -33.96 1.75
CA LYS A 394 28.42 -34.20 1.27
C LYS A 394 28.79 -35.68 1.24
N TYR A 395 28.31 -36.49 2.19
CA TYR A 395 28.54 -37.94 2.18
C TYR A 395 27.56 -38.67 1.26
N LEU A 396 26.28 -38.32 1.29
CA LEU A 396 25.23 -38.94 0.46
C LEU A 396 25.43 -38.68 -1.03
N THR A 397 25.95 -37.51 -1.42
CA THR A 397 26.20 -37.12 -2.82
C THR A 397 27.67 -37.24 -3.21
N HIS A 398 28.50 -37.90 -2.40
CA HIS A 398 29.91 -38.09 -2.71
C HIS A 398 30.08 -38.96 -3.96
N LYS A 399 30.96 -38.59 -4.89
CA LYS A 399 31.15 -39.30 -6.17
C LYS A 399 31.42 -40.81 -6.02
N ILE A 400 32.06 -41.21 -4.92
CA ILE A 400 32.43 -42.61 -4.65
C ILE A 400 31.50 -43.28 -3.61
N PHE A 401 31.09 -42.55 -2.55
CA PHE A 401 30.29 -43.13 -1.46
C PHE A 401 28.78 -43.01 -1.69
N GLY A 402 28.35 -42.09 -2.56
CA GLY A 402 26.94 -41.88 -2.87
C GLY A 402 26.31 -43.10 -3.55
N PHE A 403 27.02 -43.77 -4.47
CA PHE A 403 26.50 -44.98 -5.13
C PHE A 403 26.27 -46.14 -4.14
N PRO A 404 27.24 -46.55 -3.29
CA PRO A 404 27.00 -47.56 -2.26
C PRO A 404 25.85 -47.22 -1.30
N ILE A 405 25.78 -45.96 -0.84
CA ILE A 405 24.73 -45.53 0.09
C ILE A 405 23.35 -45.54 -0.59
N PHE A 406 23.27 -45.07 -1.83
CA PHE A 406 22.04 -45.11 -2.63
C PHE A 406 21.56 -46.55 -2.83
N ILE A 407 22.45 -47.47 -3.23
CA ILE A 407 22.12 -48.89 -3.39
C ILE A 407 21.63 -49.49 -2.08
N PHE A 408 22.26 -49.15 -0.94
CA PHE A 408 21.81 -49.61 0.37
C PHE A 408 20.40 -49.13 0.70
N PHE A 409 20.09 -47.84 0.52
CA PHE A 409 18.74 -47.33 0.76
C PHE A 409 17.70 -47.90 -0.20
N MET A 410 18.08 -48.10 -1.47
CA MET A 410 17.22 -48.74 -2.46
C MET A 410 16.93 -50.19 -2.06
N TRP A 411 17.95 -50.95 -1.66
CA TRP A 411 17.79 -52.31 -1.12
C TRP A 411 16.91 -52.33 0.13
N LEU A 412 17.13 -51.41 1.07
CA LEU A 412 16.33 -51.30 2.30
C LEU A 412 14.86 -51.01 1.98
N MET A 413 14.59 -50.11 1.02
CA MET A 413 13.25 -49.77 0.57
C MET A 413 12.57 -50.97 -0.10
N PHE A 414 13.27 -51.69 -0.98
CA PHE A 414 12.75 -52.92 -1.58
C PHE A 414 12.47 -53.99 -0.52
N GLN A 415 13.42 -54.25 0.38
CA GLN A 415 13.25 -55.21 1.46
C GLN A 415 12.07 -54.83 2.34
N SER A 416 11.94 -53.56 2.73
CA SER A 416 10.81 -53.07 3.51
C SER A 416 9.49 -53.22 2.75
N THR A 417 9.47 -52.94 1.45
CA THR A 417 8.27 -53.05 0.61
C THR A 417 7.83 -54.51 0.44
N PHE A 418 8.76 -55.44 0.23
CA PHE A 418 8.44 -56.87 0.09
C PHE A 418 8.17 -57.56 1.44
N THR A 419 8.79 -57.11 2.53
CA THR A 419 8.57 -57.68 3.87
C THR A 419 7.29 -57.15 4.52
N LEU A 420 6.98 -55.86 4.36
CA LEU A 420 5.74 -55.24 4.90
C LEU A 420 4.56 -55.35 3.93
N GLY A 421 4.79 -55.30 2.62
CA GLY A 421 3.77 -55.52 1.59
C GLY A 421 3.56 -57.00 1.25
N GLY A 422 4.45 -57.88 1.71
CA GLY A 422 4.30 -59.34 1.65
C GLY A 422 3.45 -59.93 2.77
N TYR A 423 2.78 -59.10 3.57
CA TYR A 423 1.70 -59.53 4.46
C TYR A 423 0.37 -59.56 3.67
N PRO A 424 -0.13 -60.72 3.22
CA PRO A 424 -1.55 -61.00 3.34
C PRO A 424 -1.84 -61.47 4.79
N MET A 425 -3.13 -61.50 5.15
CA MET A 425 -3.64 -62.16 6.36
C MET A 425 -2.95 -63.47 6.71
#